data_AF-A0A482WFD3-F1
#
_entry.id   AF-A0A482WFD3-F1
#
_cell.length_a   1.000
_cell.length_b   1.000
_cell.length_c   1.000
_cell.angle_alpha   90.00
_cell.angle_beta   90.00
_cell.angle_gamma   90.00
#
_symmetry.space_group_name_H-M   'P 1'
#
loop_
_entity.id
_entity.type
_entity.pdbx_description
1 polymer ?
#
loop_
_entity_poly.entity_id
_entity_poly.type
_entity_poly.pdbx_seq_one_letter_code
_entity_poly.pdbx_strand_id
1 'polypeptide(L)'
;MHSLRRLSNLKQYHTLGVTILQKLHNFGGNHSSFANEMEAKDKVTKDLLVAFDFDHTLVDDNSDTVARSLLSTKNIDYSSADKIYKDTDSWTFYMREIFRILHENAINSDQILSAIHQIPPITGMEELLKYLNTDSRCEVIIISDSNSIFIDEWLKVRNLSSIVRKVFTNPAFFDSNGLLNIEPYQKQDFCKISEWNMCKGHVLETYISHRKNENVSFNLLAYVGDGSNDLCPSLRLSNGDFVFPRKNYALSKKLSKHKSEIKADVHPWTTGNDILDVLQQALTSMNSQRD
;
A
#
# COMPACT_ATOMS: atom_id res chain seq x y z
N MET A 1 5.04 -8.13 39.71
CA MET A 1 6.42 -8.69 39.62
C MET A 1 7.10 -8.50 38.24
N HIS A 2 6.66 -7.53 37.40
CA HIS A 2 7.32 -7.23 36.12
C HIS A 2 7.96 -5.82 36.01
N SER A 3 7.83 -4.95 37.02
CA SER A 3 8.47 -3.62 36.99
C SER A 3 9.89 -3.58 37.56
N LEU A 4 10.33 -4.60 38.31
CA LEU A 4 11.68 -4.65 38.90
C LEU A 4 12.77 -5.17 37.95
N ARG A 5 12.41 -5.91 36.89
CA ARG A 5 13.36 -6.41 35.87
C ARG A 5 13.75 -5.37 34.80
N ARG A 6 12.99 -4.27 34.64
CA ARG A 6 13.37 -3.17 33.72
C ARG A 6 14.41 -2.22 34.33
N LEU A 7 14.41 -2.05 35.66
CA LEU A 7 15.34 -1.15 36.35
C LEU A 7 16.76 -1.73 36.49
N SER A 8 16.92 -3.05 36.52
CA SER A 8 18.24 -3.70 36.54
C SER A 8 18.99 -3.55 35.22
N ASN A 9 18.28 -3.61 34.08
CA ASN A 9 18.90 -3.46 32.76
C ASN A 9 19.32 -2.00 32.50
N LEU A 10 18.51 -1.01 32.90
CA LEU A 10 18.86 0.42 32.76
C LEU A 10 20.12 0.80 33.56
N LYS A 11 20.33 0.22 34.75
CA LYS A 11 21.56 0.45 35.52
C LYS A 11 22.79 -0.18 34.85
N GLN A 12 22.65 -1.35 34.22
CA GLN A 12 23.76 -2.02 33.54
C GLN A 12 24.22 -1.24 32.28
N TYR A 13 23.30 -0.62 31.53
CA TYR A 13 23.65 0.27 30.40
C TYR A 13 24.30 1.58 30.86
N HIS A 14 23.88 2.14 32.01
CA HIS A 14 24.51 3.34 32.57
C HIS A 14 25.94 3.07 33.06
N THR A 15 26.21 1.91 33.65
CA THR A 15 27.56 1.54 34.11
C THR A 15 28.51 1.22 32.94
N LEU A 16 28.00 0.59 31.86
CA LEU A 16 28.77 0.40 30.62
C LEU A 16 29.07 1.72 29.91
N GLY A 17 28.11 2.65 29.85
CA GLY A 17 28.31 3.97 29.25
C GLY A 17 29.33 4.84 29.99
N VAL A 18 29.35 4.80 31.32
CA VAL A 18 30.32 5.55 32.13
C VAL A 18 31.72 4.94 32.04
N THR A 19 31.84 3.61 31.90
CA THR A 19 33.15 2.94 31.75
C THR A 19 33.81 3.23 30.40
N ILE A 20 33.02 3.44 29.33
CA ILE A 20 33.53 3.84 28.02
C ILE A 20 33.98 5.30 28.04
N LEU A 21 33.20 6.20 28.67
CA LEU A 21 33.56 7.62 28.79
C LEU A 21 34.80 7.85 29.67
N GLN A 22 35.01 7.04 30.72
CA GLN A 22 36.24 7.12 31.53
C GLN A 22 37.47 6.50 30.86
N LYS A 23 37.31 5.55 29.93
CA LYS A 23 38.43 5.03 29.12
C LYS A 23 38.86 5.98 28.00
N LEU A 24 37.95 6.84 27.52
CA LEU A 24 38.26 7.85 26.49
C LEU A 24 39.02 9.07 27.02
N HIS A 25 39.07 9.27 28.34
CA HIS A 25 39.80 10.39 28.94
C HIS A 25 41.31 10.16 29.10
N ASN A 26 41.81 8.95 28.81
CA ASN A 26 43.21 8.56 29.00
C ASN A 26 43.99 8.26 27.70
N PHE A 27 43.40 8.50 26.53
CA PHE A 27 44.13 8.42 25.26
C PHE A 27 43.98 9.75 24.51
N GLY A 28 45.03 10.57 24.59
CA GLY A 28 45.16 11.81 23.83
C GLY A 28 45.30 11.54 22.33
N GLY A 29 44.18 11.30 21.65
CA GLY A 29 44.08 11.12 20.21
C GLY A 29 42.99 12.03 19.63
N ASN A 30 43.28 12.64 18.48
CA ASN A 30 42.46 13.61 17.74
C ASN A 30 40.94 13.38 17.85
N HIS A 31 40.24 14.33 18.48
CA HIS A 31 38.79 14.36 18.61
C HIS A 31 38.01 14.67 17.31
N SER A 32 38.67 14.68 16.14
CA SER A 32 38.02 14.98 14.86
C SER A 32 37.59 13.75 14.04
N SER A 33 37.94 12.53 14.46
CA SER A 33 37.61 11.31 13.67
C SER A 33 36.47 10.47 14.25
N PHE A 34 36.16 10.58 15.55
CA PHE A 34 35.12 9.76 16.19
C PHE A 34 33.69 10.27 16.00
N ALA A 35 33.50 11.48 15.48
CA ALA A 35 32.17 12.02 15.17
C ALA A 35 31.68 11.66 13.74
N ASN A 36 32.56 11.08 12.91
CA ASN A 36 32.25 10.68 11.52
C ASN A 36 31.98 9.18 11.36
N GLU A 37 31.96 8.40 12.45
CA GLU A 37 31.65 6.96 12.46
C GLU A 37 30.24 6.67 13.00
N MET A 38 29.28 7.57 12.81
CA MET A 38 27.88 7.11 12.69
C MET A 38 27.77 6.48 11.30
N GLU A 39 27.90 5.14 11.24
CA GLU A 39 27.82 4.31 10.04
C GLU A 39 27.00 4.98 8.93
N ALA A 40 27.69 5.51 7.91
CA ALA A 40 27.07 5.87 6.66
C ALA A 40 26.57 4.55 6.06
N LYS A 41 25.33 4.14 6.39
CA LYS A 41 24.69 2.99 5.77
C LYS A 41 24.77 3.18 4.26
N ASP A 42 25.39 2.22 3.58
CA ASP A 42 25.55 2.28 2.13
C ASP A 42 24.22 2.58 1.46
N LYS A 43 24.23 3.55 0.55
CA LYS A 43 23.06 3.90 -0.23
C LYS A 43 22.71 2.71 -1.12
N VAL A 44 21.53 2.13 -0.91
CA VAL A 44 21.00 1.06 -1.75
C VAL A 44 20.13 1.66 -2.84
N THR A 45 20.49 1.42 -4.09
CA THR A 45 19.63 1.77 -5.22
C THR A 45 18.89 0.53 -5.68
N LYS A 46 17.56 0.55 -5.57
CA LYS A 46 16.65 -0.41 -6.16
C LYS A 46 16.31 0.00 -7.60
N ASP A 47 16.01 -0.99 -8.42
CA ASP A 47 15.74 -0.76 -9.84
C ASP A 47 14.30 -0.27 -10.02
N LEU A 48 13.37 -0.85 -9.27
CA LEU A 48 11.94 -0.65 -9.49
C LEU A 48 11.15 -0.64 -8.18
N LEU A 49 10.28 0.36 -8.01
CA LEU A 49 9.14 0.30 -7.09
C LEU A 49 7.86 0.19 -7.91
N VAL A 50 7.04 -0.83 -7.66
CA VAL A 50 5.69 -0.95 -8.23
C VAL A 50 4.67 -0.76 -7.12
N ALA A 51 3.78 0.23 -7.29
CA ALA A 51 2.63 0.48 -6.44
C ALA A 51 1.36 0.03 -7.15
N PHE A 52 0.59 -0.86 -6.52
CA PHE A 52 -0.67 -1.36 -7.05
C PHE A 52 -1.86 -0.80 -6.26
N ASP A 53 -2.93 -0.44 -6.95
CA ASP A 53 -4.26 -0.52 -6.37
C ASP A 53 -4.68 -1.98 -6.15
N PHE A 54 -5.76 -2.23 -5.41
CA PHE A 54 -6.25 -3.57 -5.12
C PHE A 54 -7.50 -3.93 -5.92
N ASP A 55 -8.63 -3.29 -5.64
CA ASP A 55 -9.91 -3.55 -6.31
C ASP A 55 -9.80 -3.26 -7.80
N HIS A 56 -10.37 -4.15 -8.63
CA HIS A 56 -10.26 -4.09 -10.09
C HIS A 56 -8.82 -3.94 -10.64
N THR A 57 -7.79 -4.19 -9.84
CA THR A 57 -6.38 -4.06 -10.23
C THR A 57 -5.62 -5.34 -9.93
N LEU A 58 -5.49 -5.72 -8.65
CA LEU A 58 -4.97 -7.03 -8.28
C LEU A 58 -6.03 -8.12 -8.37
N VAL A 59 -7.27 -7.77 -8.02
CA VAL A 59 -8.42 -8.67 -7.98
C VAL A 59 -9.43 -8.29 -9.05
N ASP A 60 -10.15 -9.27 -9.62
CA ASP A 60 -11.12 -9.01 -10.70
C ASP A 60 -12.52 -8.71 -10.19
N ASP A 61 -12.63 -7.94 -9.12
CA ASP A 61 -13.88 -7.43 -8.58
C ASP A 61 -13.60 -6.22 -7.66
N ASN A 62 -14.65 -5.65 -7.09
CA ASN A 62 -14.57 -4.70 -5.99
C ASN A 62 -14.96 -5.39 -4.68
N SER A 63 -13.99 -5.50 -3.77
CA SER A 63 -14.11 -6.21 -2.49
C SER A 63 -15.24 -5.71 -1.59
N ASP A 64 -15.50 -4.40 -1.56
CA ASP A 64 -16.65 -3.83 -0.85
C ASP A 64 -17.98 -4.28 -1.45
N THR A 65 -18.10 -4.29 -2.79
CA THR A 65 -19.31 -4.75 -3.46
C THR A 65 -19.53 -6.25 -3.32
N VAL A 66 -18.46 -7.05 -3.26
CA VAL A 66 -18.51 -8.49 -2.97
C VAL A 66 -19.05 -8.72 -1.56
N ALA A 67 -18.51 -8.04 -0.55
CA ALA A 67 -18.98 -8.14 0.82
C ALA A 67 -20.45 -7.69 0.95
N ARG A 68 -20.81 -6.56 0.32
CA ARG A 68 -22.20 -6.07 0.27
C ARG A 68 -23.15 -7.08 -0.38
N SER A 69 -22.71 -7.79 -1.42
CA SER A 69 -23.55 -8.74 -2.16
C SER A 69 -24.00 -9.95 -1.33
N LEU A 70 -23.40 -10.21 -0.17
CA LEU A 70 -23.88 -11.22 0.78
C LEU A 70 -25.31 -10.93 1.30
N LEU A 71 -25.75 -9.67 1.22
CA LEU A 71 -27.10 -9.23 1.57
C LEU A 71 -28.15 -9.49 0.46
N SER A 72 -27.72 -9.77 -0.78
CA SER A 72 -28.61 -9.85 -1.96
C SER A 72 -29.66 -10.97 -1.90
N THR A 73 -29.49 -11.94 -1.00
CA THR A 73 -30.42 -13.05 -0.78
C THR A 73 -31.59 -12.70 0.15
N LYS A 74 -31.64 -11.46 0.66
CA LYS A 74 -32.59 -11.01 1.69
C LYS A 74 -33.29 -9.72 1.27
N ASN A 75 -34.50 -9.50 1.78
CA ASN A 75 -35.19 -8.22 1.64
C ASN A 75 -34.61 -7.22 2.66
N ILE A 76 -33.49 -6.60 2.29
CA ILE A 76 -32.71 -5.72 3.18
C ILE A 76 -33.11 -4.27 2.98
N ASP A 77 -33.32 -3.57 4.09
CA ASP A 77 -33.46 -2.11 4.11
C ASP A 77 -32.08 -1.45 4.13
N TYR A 78 -31.75 -0.73 3.06
CA TYR A 78 -30.51 0.05 2.93
C TYR A 78 -30.70 1.54 3.28
N SER A 79 -31.89 1.95 3.74
CA SER A 79 -32.23 3.36 3.93
C SER A 79 -31.26 4.11 4.85
N SER A 80 -30.72 3.45 5.87
CA SER A 80 -29.71 4.04 6.77
C SER A 80 -28.39 4.30 6.05
N ALA A 81 -27.89 3.33 5.28
CA ALA A 81 -26.66 3.46 4.50
C ALA A 81 -26.81 4.53 3.42
N ASP A 82 -27.93 4.51 2.68
CA ASP A 82 -28.22 5.48 1.63
C ASP A 82 -28.30 6.92 2.19
N LYS A 83 -28.92 7.09 3.37
CA LYS A 83 -28.95 8.37 4.07
C LYS A 83 -27.53 8.84 4.45
N ILE A 84 -26.71 7.97 5.03
CA ILE A 84 -25.32 8.30 5.38
C ILE A 84 -24.54 8.75 4.15
N TYR A 85 -24.65 8.01 3.04
CA TYR A 85 -23.95 8.36 1.81
C TYR A 85 -24.42 9.72 1.28
N LYS A 86 -25.73 9.97 1.27
CA LYS A 86 -26.29 11.26 0.85
C LYS A 86 -25.83 12.44 1.72
N ASP A 87 -25.75 12.24 3.03
CA ASP A 87 -25.41 13.31 3.98
C ASP A 87 -23.90 13.59 4.04
N THR A 88 -23.05 12.61 3.70
CA THR A 88 -21.59 12.69 3.89
C THR A 88 -20.77 12.63 2.61
N ASP A 89 -21.35 12.16 1.50
CA ASP A 89 -20.67 11.84 0.25
C ASP A 89 -19.41 10.96 0.47
N SER A 90 -19.49 10.03 1.44
CA SER A 90 -18.37 9.19 1.84
C SER A 90 -18.67 7.71 1.67
N TRP A 91 -17.95 7.09 0.74
CA TRP A 91 -18.00 5.64 0.54
C TRP A 91 -17.57 4.86 1.78
N THR A 92 -16.53 5.32 2.48
CA THR A 92 -16.06 4.68 3.73
C THR A 92 -17.15 4.67 4.81
N PHE A 93 -17.89 5.77 5.01
CA PHE A 93 -18.97 5.79 5.99
C PHE A 93 -20.18 4.96 5.55
N TYR A 94 -20.48 4.94 4.25
CA TYR A 94 -21.47 4.02 3.69
C TYR A 94 -21.11 2.56 3.99
N MET A 95 -19.88 2.15 3.71
CA MET A 95 -19.45 0.75 3.91
C MET A 95 -19.41 0.34 5.38
N ARG A 96 -19.10 1.26 6.31
CA ARG A 96 -19.26 1.00 7.76
C ARG A 96 -20.69 0.63 8.11
N GLU A 97 -21.66 1.33 7.54
CA GLU A 97 -23.07 1.03 7.77
C GLU A 97 -23.49 -0.28 7.10
N ILE A 98 -22.96 -0.59 5.92
CA ILE A 98 -23.17 -1.90 5.29
C ILE A 98 -22.64 -3.04 6.17
N PHE A 99 -21.48 -2.89 6.80
CA PHE A 99 -20.95 -3.90 7.72
C PHE A 99 -21.80 -4.06 8.97
N ARG A 100 -22.39 -2.96 9.48
CA ARG A 100 -23.40 -3.03 10.56
C ARG A 100 -24.64 -3.82 10.12
N ILE A 101 -25.15 -3.55 8.92
CA ILE A 101 -26.31 -4.25 8.36
C ILE A 101 -26.01 -5.74 8.12
N LEU A 102 -24.82 -6.10 7.63
CA LEU A 102 -24.38 -7.49 7.51
C LEU A 102 -24.45 -8.21 8.87
N HIS A 103 -23.88 -7.58 9.91
CA HIS A 103 -23.83 -8.13 11.26
C HIS A 103 -25.24 -8.34 11.84
N GLU A 104 -26.13 -7.34 11.73
CA GLU A 104 -27.54 -7.45 12.17
C GLU A 104 -28.31 -8.55 11.44
N ASN A 105 -27.91 -8.85 10.21
CA ASN A 105 -28.48 -9.92 9.41
C ASN A 105 -27.77 -11.26 9.62
N ALA A 106 -27.02 -11.42 10.71
CA ALA A 106 -26.31 -12.63 11.09
C ALA A 106 -25.33 -13.15 10.01
N ILE A 107 -24.78 -12.25 9.18
CA ILE A 107 -23.63 -12.56 8.33
C ILE A 107 -22.36 -12.41 9.18
N ASN A 108 -21.67 -13.51 9.43
CA ASN A 108 -20.50 -13.54 10.29
C ASN A 108 -19.18 -13.29 9.54
N SER A 109 -18.08 -13.17 10.29
CA SER A 109 -16.73 -12.97 9.74
C SER A 109 -16.35 -14.04 8.72
N ASP A 110 -16.63 -15.31 8.98
CA ASP A 110 -16.22 -16.42 8.12
C ASP A 110 -16.91 -16.35 6.75
N GLN A 111 -18.18 -15.95 6.71
CA GLN A 111 -18.90 -15.73 5.46
C GLN A 111 -18.32 -14.56 4.66
N ILE A 112 -17.98 -13.46 5.34
CA ILE A 112 -17.34 -12.29 4.70
C ILE A 112 -15.98 -12.70 4.14
N LEU A 113 -15.12 -13.30 4.96
CA LEU A 113 -13.78 -13.70 4.56
C LEU A 113 -13.82 -14.76 3.45
N SER A 114 -14.73 -15.73 3.52
CA SER A 114 -14.92 -16.70 2.45
C SER A 114 -15.29 -16.05 1.12
N ALA A 115 -16.11 -14.99 1.12
CA ALA A 115 -16.43 -14.25 -0.10
C ALA A 115 -15.20 -13.51 -0.65
N ILE A 116 -14.41 -12.88 0.22
CA ILE A 116 -13.17 -12.21 -0.16
C ILE A 116 -12.14 -13.20 -0.72
N HIS A 117 -11.95 -14.36 -0.10
CA HIS A 117 -11.01 -15.39 -0.57
C HIS A 117 -11.36 -15.91 -1.98
N GLN A 118 -12.65 -15.89 -2.34
CA GLN A 118 -13.14 -16.36 -3.65
C GLN A 118 -12.96 -15.34 -4.77
N ILE A 119 -12.62 -14.08 -4.48
CA ILE A 119 -12.37 -13.09 -5.53
C ILE A 119 -11.16 -13.55 -6.36
N PRO A 120 -11.33 -13.79 -7.68
CA PRO A 120 -10.23 -14.22 -8.52
C PRO A 120 -9.20 -13.09 -8.70
N PRO A 121 -7.91 -13.41 -8.90
CA PRO A 121 -6.95 -12.42 -9.34
C PRO A 121 -7.28 -12.03 -10.78
N ILE A 122 -6.87 -10.83 -11.17
CA ILE A 122 -6.79 -10.50 -12.58
C ILE A 122 -5.83 -11.47 -13.27
N THR A 123 -6.19 -11.97 -14.45
CA THR A 123 -5.35 -12.86 -15.27
C THR A 123 -3.93 -12.30 -15.41
N GLY A 124 -2.91 -13.11 -15.07
CA GLY A 124 -1.50 -12.74 -15.17
C GLY A 124 -0.95 -11.96 -13.98
N MET A 125 -1.79 -11.55 -13.02
CA MET A 125 -1.36 -10.65 -11.94
C MET A 125 -0.58 -11.37 -10.84
N GLU A 126 -0.93 -12.62 -10.54
CA GLU A 126 -0.13 -13.43 -9.62
C GLU A 126 1.25 -13.74 -10.21
N GLU A 127 1.32 -14.04 -11.51
CA GLU A 127 2.56 -14.26 -12.25
C GLU A 127 3.45 -13.02 -12.23
N LEU A 128 2.87 -11.84 -12.47
CA LEU A 128 3.57 -10.56 -12.36
C LEU A 128 4.16 -10.35 -10.96
N LEU A 129 3.36 -10.53 -9.91
CA LEU A 129 3.82 -10.37 -8.52
C LEU A 129 4.96 -11.36 -8.19
N LYS A 130 4.80 -12.63 -8.58
CA LYS A 130 5.82 -13.67 -8.40
C LYS A 130 7.11 -13.31 -9.14
N TYR A 131 7.02 -12.82 -10.38
CA TYR A 131 8.17 -12.35 -11.16
C TYR A 131 8.91 -11.20 -10.45
N LEU A 132 8.18 -10.18 -9.99
CA LEU A 132 8.77 -9.04 -9.27
C LEU A 132 9.47 -9.49 -7.98
N ASN A 133 9.00 -10.56 -7.33
CA ASN A 133 9.64 -11.12 -6.15
C ASN A 133 10.96 -11.86 -6.43
N THR A 134 11.22 -12.27 -7.68
CA THR A 134 12.46 -12.99 -8.04
C THR A 134 13.68 -12.08 -8.08
N ASP A 135 13.49 -10.78 -8.23
CA ASP A 135 14.56 -9.79 -8.28
C ASP A 135 14.54 -8.92 -7.02
N SER A 136 15.55 -9.06 -6.16
CA SER A 136 15.66 -8.28 -4.91
C SER A 136 15.76 -6.77 -5.10
N ARG A 137 16.03 -6.32 -6.34
CA ARG A 137 16.08 -4.90 -6.72
C ARG A 137 14.69 -4.33 -6.99
N CYS A 138 13.66 -5.17 -7.06
CA CYS A 138 12.27 -4.74 -7.12
C CYS A 138 11.68 -4.55 -5.71
N GLU A 139 10.64 -3.74 -5.63
CA GLU A 139 9.85 -3.57 -4.42
C GLU A 139 8.39 -3.40 -4.80
N VAL A 140 7.50 -4.10 -4.10
CA VAL A 140 6.06 -4.06 -4.35
C VAL A 140 5.35 -3.49 -3.13
N ILE A 141 4.48 -2.51 -3.35
CA ILE A 141 3.56 -2.00 -2.34
C ILE A 141 2.12 -1.99 -2.87
N ILE A 142 1.16 -1.96 -1.95
CA ILE A 142 -0.25 -1.76 -2.27
C ILE A 142 -0.72 -0.44 -1.65
N ILE A 143 -1.43 0.37 -2.42
CA ILE A 143 -2.06 1.62 -1.99
C ILE A 143 -3.51 1.58 -2.45
N SER A 144 -4.46 1.32 -1.53
CA SER A 144 -5.85 1.05 -1.91
C SER A 144 -6.89 1.61 -0.94
N ASP A 145 -8.04 2.02 -1.49
CA ASP A 145 -9.22 2.46 -0.75
C ASP A 145 -10.10 1.31 -0.22
N SER A 146 -9.69 0.05 -0.44
CA SER A 146 -10.26 -1.12 0.25
C SER A 146 -9.96 -1.05 1.77
N ASN A 147 -9.87 -2.19 2.45
CA ASN A 147 -9.54 -2.24 3.87
C ASN A 147 -8.51 -3.32 4.23
N SER A 148 -7.84 -3.15 5.37
CA SER A 148 -6.69 -3.99 5.74
C SER A 148 -7.03 -5.46 5.92
N ILE A 149 -8.23 -5.81 6.39
CA ILE A 149 -8.64 -7.21 6.55
C ILE A 149 -8.82 -7.86 5.19
N PHE A 150 -9.51 -7.20 4.25
CA PHE A 150 -9.77 -7.79 2.93
C PHE A 150 -8.47 -8.04 2.16
N ILE A 151 -7.57 -7.05 2.13
CA ILE A 151 -6.30 -7.19 1.43
C ILE A 151 -5.41 -8.26 2.09
N ASP A 152 -5.28 -8.24 3.42
CA ASP A 152 -4.43 -9.19 4.15
C ASP A 152 -4.92 -10.64 3.98
N GLU A 153 -6.22 -10.87 4.11
CA GLU A 153 -6.81 -12.20 3.95
C GLU A 153 -6.71 -12.71 2.51
N TRP A 154 -6.94 -11.87 1.51
CA TRP A 154 -6.78 -12.25 0.11
C TRP A 154 -5.32 -12.59 -0.24
N LEU A 155 -4.34 -11.82 0.26
CA LEU A 155 -2.92 -12.10 0.06
C LEU A 155 -2.49 -13.40 0.75
N LYS A 156 -2.97 -13.67 1.96
CA LYS A 156 -2.63 -14.88 2.73
C LYS A 156 -3.06 -16.16 2.03
N VAL A 157 -4.33 -16.25 1.62
CA VAL A 157 -4.85 -17.47 0.99
C VAL A 157 -4.19 -17.79 -0.37
N ARG A 158 -3.52 -16.80 -0.96
CA ARG A 158 -2.77 -16.93 -2.22
C ARG A 158 -1.26 -17.03 -2.05
N ASN A 159 -0.76 -17.02 -0.82
CA ASN A 159 0.68 -17.00 -0.50
C ASN A 159 1.44 -15.82 -1.14
N LEU A 160 0.82 -14.63 -1.20
CA LEU A 160 1.40 -13.42 -1.78
C LEU A 160 1.88 -12.42 -0.72
N SER A 161 1.56 -12.62 0.56
CA SER A 161 1.87 -11.67 1.63
C SER A 161 3.37 -11.34 1.75
N SER A 162 4.26 -12.30 1.47
CA SER A 162 5.71 -12.07 1.55
C SER A 162 6.27 -11.24 0.40
N ILE A 163 5.53 -11.11 -0.70
CA ILE A 163 5.94 -10.33 -1.89
C ILE A 163 5.69 -8.84 -1.64
N VAL A 164 4.60 -8.52 -0.95
CA VAL A 164 4.18 -7.14 -0.71
C VAL A 164 4.94 -6.57 0.49
N ARG A 165 5.82 -5.61 0.24
CA ARG A 165 6.65 -4.96 1.26
C ARG A 165 5.81 -4.19 2.29
N LYS A 166 4.74 -3.54 1.82
CA LYS A 166 3.81 -2.76 2.65
C LYS A 166 2.47 -2.55 1.97
N VAL A 167 1.39 -2.62 2.76
CA VAL A 167 0.03 -2.26 2.36
C VAL A 167 -0.35 -0.95 3.05
N PHE A 168 -0.89 -0.02 2.27
CA PHE A 168 -1.48 1.23 2.74
C PHE A 168 -2.95 1.25 2.36
N THR A 169 -3.84 1.24 3.34
CA THR A 169 -5.28 1.12 3.13
C THR A 169 -6.05 1.51 4.39
N ASN A 170 -7.37 1.63 4.30
CA ASN A 170 -8.23 1.93 5.45
C ASN A 170 -8.09 0.82 6.52
N PRO A 171 -7.67 1.14 7.75
CA PRO A 171 -7.57 0.14 8.81
C PRO A 171 -8.90 -0.52 9.10
N ALA A 172 -8.87 -1.83 9.34
CA ALA A 172 -10.03 -2.64 9.68
C ALA A 172 -9.77 -3.62 10.81
N PHE A 173 -10.80 -3.89 11.60
CA PHE A 173 -10.78 -4.92 12.65
C PHE A 173 -12.18 -5.48 12.90
N PHE A 174 -12.26 -6.74 13.32
CA PHE A 174 -13.48 -7.29 13.92
C PHE A 174 -13.50 -6.95 15.41
N ASP A 175 -14.61 -6.42 15.91
CA ASP A 175 -14.79 -6.18 17.34
C ASP A 175 -15.18 -7.46 18.11
N SER A 176 -15.38 -7.34 19.43
CA SER A 176 -15.74 -8.47 20.29
C SER A 176 -17.10 -9.10 19.95
N ASN A 177 -17.95 -8.41 19.21
CA ASN A 177 -19.25 -8.90 18.77
C ASN A 177 -19.19 -9.51 17.36
N GLY A 178 -18.03 -9.46 16.69
CA GLY A 178 -17.85 -9.95 15.33
C GLY A 178 -18.25 -8.95 14.24
N LEU A 179 -18.46 -7.67 14.58
CA LEU A 179 -18.73 -6.62 13.60
C LEU A 179 -17.41 -6.14 12.97
N LEU A 180 -17.37 -6.11 11.63
CA LEU A 180 -16.26 -5.52 10.88
C LEU A 180 -16.32 -3.99 10.95
N ASN A 181 -15.31 -3.38 11.54
CA ASN A 181 -15.15 -1.93 11.64
C ASN A 181 -14.06 -1.47 10.69
N ILE A 182 -14.28 -0.32 10.03
CA ILE A 182 -13.26 0.35 9.20
C ILE A 182 -13.08 1.81 9.58
N GLU A 183 -11.85 2.30 9.44
CA GLU A 183 -11.46 3.68 9.70
C GLU A 183 -10.77 4.29 8.48
N PRO A 184 -10.88 5.61 8.25
CA PRO A 184 -10.15 6.25 7.16
C PRO A 184 -8.63 6.16 7.41
N TYR A 185 -7.86 5.82 6.38
CA TYR A 185 -6.38 5.77 6.48
C TYR A 185 -5.78 7.11 6.94
N GLN A 186 -6.34 8.21 6.46
CA GLN A 186 -6.02 9.57 6.88
C GLN A 186 -7.28 10.44 6.85
N LYS A 187 -7.25 11.61 7.50
CA LYS A 187 -8.26 12.64 7.31
C LYS A 187 -7.59 13.84 6.65
N GLN A 188 -7.95 14.12 5.40
CA GLN A 188 -7.29 15.15 4.61
C GLN A 188 -8.27 16.08 3.89
N ASP A 189 -7.90 17.35 3.77
CA ASP A 189 -8.57 18.37 2.96
C ASP A 189 -7.64 19.07 1.95
N PHE A 190 -6.35 18.71 1.96
CA PHE A 190 -5.30 19.35 1.16
C PHE A 190 -5.30 18.89 -0.31
N CYS A 191 -5.74 17.66 -0.59
CA CYS A 191 -5.77 17.12 -1.93
C CYS A 191 -7.17 17.28 -2.54
N LYS A 192 -7.25 17.99 -3.66
CA LYS A 192 -8.51 18.24 -4.38
C LYS A 192 -8.88 17.15 -5.40
N ILE A 193 -8.00 16.17 -5.62
CA ILE A 193 -8.21 15.07 -6.58
C ILE A 193 -8.66 13.80 -5.85
N SER A 194 -8.15 13.56 -4.64
CA SER A 194 -8.43 12.35 -3.86
C SER A 194 -9.51 12.58 -2.82
N GLU A 195 -10.15 11.49 -2.40
CA GLU A 195 -11.10 11.49 -1.30
C GLU A 195 -10.44 11.82 0.05
N TRP A 196 -11.25 12.29 1.00
CA TRP A 196 -10.78 12.78 2.29
C TRP A 196 -10.19 11.67 3.18
N ASN A 197 -10.57 10.41 2.95
CA ASN A 197 -10.08 9.25 3.70
C ASN A 197 -8.66 8.84 3.27
N MET A 198 -8.28 9.09 2.00
CA MET A 198 -6.99 8.68 1.47
C MET A 198 -6.59 9.42 0.18
N CYS A 199 -5.46 10.13 0.22
CA CYS A 199 -4.74 10.56 -0.97
C CYS A 199 -3.63 9.57 -1.34
N LYS A 200 -3.91 8.66 -2.28
CA LYS A 200 -2.95 7.63 -2.73
C LYS A 200 -1.62 8.20 -3.21
N GLY A 201 -1.63 9.34 -3.90
CA GLY A 201 -0.39 9.97 -4.35
C GLY A 201 0.45 10.60 -3.24
N HIS A 202 -0.18 11.14 -2.20
CA HIS A 202 0.56 11.58 -1.01
C HIS A 202 1.17 10.39 -0.26
N VAL A 203 0.44 9.26 -0.20
CA VAL A 203 0.97 8.01 0.37
C VAL A 203 2.21 7.54 -0.40
N LEU A 204 2.17 7.56 -1.74
CA LEU A 204 3.31 7.19 -2.58
C LEU A 204 4.53 8.09 -2.33
N GLU A 205 4.38 9.41 -2.34
CA GLU A 205 5.46 10.36 -2.07
C GLU A 205 6.04 10.19 -0.66
N THR A 206 5.18 9.95 0.32
CA THR A 206 5.59 9.72 1.72
C THR A 206 6.37 8.42 1.85
N TYR A 207 5.94 7.36 1.16
CA TYR A 207 6.66 6.11 1.13
C TYR A 207 8.05 6.26 0.53
N ILE A 208 8.17 6.88 -0.65
CA ILE A 208 9.45 7.12 -1.31
C ILE A 208 10.37 7.96 -0.42
N SER A 209 9.82 9.00 0.21
CA SER A 209 10.56 9.85 1.16
C SER A 209 11.07 9.06 2.37
N HIS A 210 10.25 8.17 2.94
CA HIS A 210 10.68 7.28 4.02
C HIS A 210 11.76 6.30 3.56
N ARG A 211 11.64 5.69 2.38
CA ARG A 211 12.67 4.80 1.83
C ARG A 211 13.98 5.53 1.61
N LYS A 212 13.94 6.79 1.16
CA LYS A 212 15.14 7.65 1.06
C LYS A 212 15.81 7.87 2.42
N ASN A 213 15.04 8.09 3.49
CA ASN A 213 15.58 8.19 4.85
C ASN A 213 16.17 6.87 5.37
N GLU A 214 15.75 5.74 4.81
CA GLU A 214 16.35 4.42 5.02
C GLU A 214 17.52 4.14 4.06
N ASN A 215 18.05 5.18 3.39
CA ASN A 215 19.11 5.12 2.37
C ASN A 215 18.77 4.24 1.16
N VAL A 216 17.49 4.12 0.83
CA VAL A 216 17.00 3.42 -0.37
C VAL A 216 16.45 4.41 -1.39
N SER A 217 16.91 4.34 -2.64
CA SER A 217 16.33 5.06 -3.78
C SER A 217 15.87 4.09 -4.88
N PHE A 218 14.95 4.53 -5.73
CA PHE A 218 14.42 3.75 -6.86
C PHE A 218 14.80 4.44 -8.17
N ASN A 219 15.24 3.67 -9.17
CA ASN A 219 15.53 4.19 -10.51
C ASN A 219 14.25 4.42 -11.33
N LEU A 220 13.26 3.54 -11.15
CA LEU A 220 11.99 3.55 -11.85
C LEU A 220 10.85 3.40 -10.85
N LEU A 221 9.81 4.22 -11.00
CA LEU A 221 8.54 4.07 -10.31
C LEU A 221 7.48 3.61 -11.31
N ALA A 222 6.65 2.64 -10.91
CA ALA A 222 5.49 2.21 -11.64
C ALA A 222 4.24 2.29 -10.76
N TYR A 223 3.17 2.90 -11.26
CA TYR A 223 1.86 2.87 -10.61
C TYR A 223 0.85 2.13 -11.47
N VAL A 224 0.16 1.14 -10.88
CA VAL A 224 -0.84 0.31 -11.55
C VAL A 224 -2.20 0.54 -10.88
N GLY A 225 -3.20 0.92 -11.66
CA GLY A 225 -4.55 1.17 -11.14
C GLY A 225 -5.61 1.23 -12.23
N ASP A 226 -6.87 1.28 -11.83
CA ASP A 226 -8.03 1.30 -12.71
C ASP A 226 -8.90 2.55 -12.52
N GLY A 227 -8.92 3.10 -11.30
CA GLY A 227 -10.00 3.92 -10.79
C GLY A 227 -9.78 5.43 -10.87
N SER A 228 -10.81 6.16 -10.45
CA SER A 228 -10.76 7.62 -10.37
C SER A 228 -9.77 8.13 -9.31
N ASN A 229 -9.63 7.39 -8.21
CA ASN A 229 -8.75 7.61 -7.07
C ASN A 229 -7.25 7.41 -7.42
N ASP A 230 -6.94 6.76 -8.54
CA ASP A 230 -5.58 6.52 -9.02
C ASP A 230 -5.00 7.64 -9.90
N LEU A 231 -5.81 8.65 -10.25
CA LEU A 231 -5.32 9.80 -11.02
C LEU A 231 -4.24 10.55 -10.24
N CYS A 232 -4.44 10.71 -8.93
CA CYS A 232 -3.59 11.53 -8.08
C CYS A 232 -2.14 11.00 -7.92
N PRO A 233 -1.90 9.70 -7.70
CA PRO A 233 -0.55 9.13 -7.77
C PRO A 233 0.03 9.18 -9.19
N SER A 234 -0.79 8.96 -10.23
CA SER A 234 -0.34 9.00 -11.63
C SER A 234 0.26 10.36 -12.03
N LEU A 235 -0.32 11.47 -11.54
CA LEU A 235 0.17 12.82 -11.83
C LEU A 235 1.44 13.22 -11.06
N ARG A 236 1.87 12.43 -10.06
CA ARG A 236 3.08 12.70 -9.25
C ARG A 236 4.32 11.98 -9.75
N LEU A 237 4.14 11.05 -10.69
CA LEU A 237 5.26 10.37 -11.33
C LEU A 237 6.04 11.33 -12.26
N SER A 238 7.32 11.06 -12.43
CA SER A 238 8.26 11.89 -13.19
C SER A 238 8.51 11.33 -14.59
N ASN A 239 9.28 12.07 -15.40
CA ASN A 239 9.72 11.56 -16.70
C ASN A 239 10.55 10.28 -16.50
N GLY A 240 10.25 9.25 -17.28
CA GLY A 240 10.88 7.93 -17.18
C GLY A 240 10.20 6.98 -16.20
N ASP A 241 9.23 7.44 -15.39
CA ASP A 241 8.35 6.57 -14.60
C ASP A 241 7.18 6.06 -15.45
N PHE A 242 6.49 5.02 -14.97
CA PHE A 242 5.39 4.38 -15.69
C PHE A 242 4.04 4.48 -14.96
N VAL A 243 2.99 4.79 -15.72
CA VAL A 243 1.60 4.61 -15.29
C VAL A 243 0.95 3.52 -16.12
N PHE A 244 0.36 2.55 -15.44
CA PHE A 244 -0.38 1.44 -16.02
C PHE A 244 -1.87 1.62 -15.72
N PRO A 245 -2.65 2.31 -16.59
CA PRO A 245 -4.08 2.42 -16.41
C PRO A 245 -4.83 1.22 -17.00
N ARG A 246 -5.72 0.60 -16.22
CA ARG A 246 -6.57 -0.48 -16.72
C ARG A 246 -7.45 0.02 -17.85
N LYS A 247 -7.39 -0.64 -19.01
CA LYS A 247 -8.19 -0.27 -20.19
C LYS A 247 -9.67 -0.35 -19.85
N ASN A 248 -10.43 0.61 -20.37
CA ASN A 248 -11.89 0.76 -20.20
C ASN A 248 -12.36 1.22 -18.81
N TYR A 249 -11.47 1.35 -17.82
CA TYR A 249 -11.79 1.89 -16.50
C TYR A 249 -11.54 3.41 -16.41
N ALA A 250 -11.88 4.00 -15.26
CA ALA A 250 -11.96 5.44 -15.07
C ALA A 250 -10.60 6.14 -15.24
N LEU A 251 -9.51 5.55 -14.75
CA LEU A 251 -8.16 6.10 -14.86
C LEU A 251 -7.76 6.31 -16.31
N SER A 252 -7.93 5.28 -17.16
CA SER A 252 -7.62 5.35 -18.59
C SER A 252 -8.34 6.51 -19.29
N LYS A 253 -9.62 6.73 -18.95
CA LYS A 253 -10.41 7.85 -19.48
C LYS A 253 -9.93 9.19 -18.93
N LYS A 254 -9.61 9.28 -17.63
CA LYS A 254 -9.15 10.52 -17.00
C LYS A 254 -7.79 10.97 -17.52
N LEU A 255 -6.82 10.06 -17.67
CA LEU A 255 -5.50 10.39 -18.19
C LEU A 255 -5.54 11.03 -19.58
N SER A 256 -6.51 10.65 -20.41
CA SER A 256 -6.70 11.28 -21.73
C SER A 256 -7.01 12.79 -21.64
N LYS A 257 -7.60 13.25 -20.53
CA LYS A 257 -7.93 14.66 -20.25
C LYS A 257 -6.80 15.42 -19.56
N HIS A 258 -5.85 14.70 -18.95
CA HIS A 258 -4.70 15.27 -18.21
C HIS A 258 -3.37 15.06 -18.95
N LYS A 259 -3.40 14.89 -20.28
CA LYS A 259 -2.21 14.59 -21.10
C LYS A 259 -1.06 15.59 -20.94
N SER A 260 -1.36 16.86 -20.69
CA SER A 260 -0.35 17.90 -20.48
C SER A 260 0.24 17.92 -19.07
N GLU A 261 -0.41 17.26 -18.11
CA GLU A 261 0.01 17.22 -16.70
C GLU A 261 0.77 15.94 -16.36
N ILE A 262 0.51 14.84 -17.07
CA ILE A 262 1.23 13.58 -16.88
C ILE A 262 2.63 13.63 -17.51
N LYS A 263 3.63 13.27 -16.72
CA LYS A 263 5.05 13.23 -17.12
C LYS A 263 5.55 11.80 -17.38
N ALA A 264 4.97 10.84 -16.67
CA ALA A 264 5.27 9.42 -16.81
C ALA A 264 4.77 8.85 -18.14
N ASP A 265 5.42 7.80 -18.61
CA ASP A 265 4.98 7.05 -19.77
C ASP A 265 3.74 6.22 -19.43
N VAL A 266 2.73 6.29 -20.30
CA VAL A 266 1.42 5.66 -20.06
C VAL A 266 1.33 4.35 -20.85
N HIS A 267 1.16 3.24 -20.13
CA HIS A 267 1.09 1.88 -20.67
C HIS A 267 -0.25 1.22 -20.32
N PRO A 268 -1.32 1.41 -21.11
CA PRO A 268 -2.62 0.82 -20.80
C PRO A 268 -2.61 -0.71 -20.84
N TRP A 269 -3.23 -1.35 -19.85
CA TRP A 269 -3.19 -2.81 -19.67
C TRP A 269 -4.59 -3.45 -19.57
N THR A 270 -4.66 -4.75 -19.83
CA THR A 270 -5.87 -5.57 -19.63
C THR A 270 -5.59 -6.76 -18.72
N THR A 271 -4.39 -7.32 -18.79
CA THR A 271 -3.91 -8.44 -17.97
C THR A 271 -2.59 -8.08 -17.30
N GLY A 272 -2.20 -8.84 -16.27
CA GLY A 272 -0.88 -8.69 -15.63
C GLY A 272 0.28 -8.96 -16.59
N ASN A 273 0.06 -9.74 -17.66
CA ASN A 273 1.08 -10.00 -18.68
C ASN A 273 1.45 -8.75 -19.49
N ASP A 274 0.47 -7.88 -19.77
CA ASP A 274 0.75 -6.61 -20.47
C ASP A 274 1.71 -5.72 -19.66
N ILE A 275 1.57 -5.73 -18.34
CA ILE A 275 2.43 -4.99 -17.41
C ILE A 275 3.79 -5.67 -17.33
N LEU A 276 3.79 -7.00 -17.19
CA LEU A 276 5.00 -7.82 -17.11
C LEU A 276 5.92 -7.59 -18.31
N ASP A 277 5.38 -7.59 -19.53
CA ASP A 277 6.17 -7.40 -20.76
C ASP A 277 6.90 -6.05 -20.77
N VAL A 278 6.23 -4.97 -20.33
CA VAL A 278 6.83 -3.63 -20.26
C VAL A 278 7.91 -3.58 -19.17
N LEU A 279 7.62 -4.10 -17.97
CA LEU A 279 8.57 -4.07 -16.85
C LEU A 279 9.80 -4.95 -17.13
N GLN A 280 9.63 -6.10 -17.78
CA GLN A 280 10.74 -6.97 -18.20
C GLN A 280 11.69 -6.26 -19.18
N GLN A 281 11.14 -5.55 -20.17
CA GLN A 281 11.94 -4.79 -21.14
C GLN A 281 12.72 -3.67 -20.44
N ALA A 282 12.08 -2.94 -19.52
CA ALA A 282 12.73 -1.87 -18.76
C ALA A 282 13.86 -2.41 -17.87
N LEU A 283 13.62 -3.49 -17.11
CA LEU A 283 14.62 -4.11 -16.24
C LEU A 283 15.79 -4.70 -17.04
N THR A 284 15.52 -5.33 -18.19
CA THR A 284 16.55 -5.84 -19.09
C THR A 284 17.43 -4.71 -19.62
N SER A 285 16.81 -3.59 -20.04
CA SER A 285 17.54 -2.42 -20.52
C SER A 285 18.42 -1.80 -19.43
N MET A 286 17.96 -1.77 -18.17
CA MET A 286 18.76 -1.31 -17.04
C MET A 286 19.96 -2.22 -16.74
N ASN A 287 19.81 -3.54 -16.93
CA ASN A 287 20.92 -4.48 -16.77
C ASN A 287 21.99 -4.25 -17.83
N SER A 288 21.59 -4.14 -19.11
CA SER A 288 22.52 -3.92 -20.22
C SER A 288 23.28 -2.59 -20.16
N GLN A 289 22.80 -1.60 -19.39
CA GLN A 289 23.49 -0.32 -19.17
C GLN A 289 24.51 -0.37 -18.01
N ARG A 290 24.50 -1.45 -17.20
CA ARG A 290 25.44 -1.65 -16.08
C ARG A 290 26.67 -2.46 -16.46
N ASP A 291 26.54 -3.29 -17.49
CA ASP A 291 27.61 -4.08 -18.09
C ASP A 291 28.44 -3.26 -19.09
#